data_AF-A0A965MMA4-F1
#
_entry.id   AF-A0A965MMA4-F1
#
_cell.length_a   1.000
_cell.length_b   1.000
_cell.length_c   1.000
_cell.angle_alpha   90.00
_cell.angle_beta   90.00
_cell.angle_gamma   90.00
#
_symmetry.space_group_name_H-M   'P 1'
#
loop_
_entity.id
_entity.type
_entity.pdbx_description
1 polymer ?
#
loop_
_entity_poly.entity_id
_entity_poly.type
_entity_poly.pdbx_seq_one_letter_code
_entity_poly.pdbx_strand_id
1 'polypeptide(L)'
;MEWILNQLGAPATQQGQPWQFVFEKPAPTWLWFVGLIVIFSMPIFSYANIRGGRGFRIILASLRTIVLLFIAAMAMEPAIEWPQERTEPDFVEVLVDRSSSLQVRDTADDQGKAISRDEVVNNILKKNTWDKIAQEHKIDWVSVTGTATVVQDKQSLPGALGNRTLLASALNETLQRNLGRPLSAIVVLSDGRSQDALNTTTLRQIQSMGVPVFTIPLGDPNGMNDHAVVSVEAPQTGFLLDQIPVQAQVSTRKPNEKIHVVLREKDTLKKIDEQDVVSGSDGKANITLIGQGSKPGSVVWEVAIDGSPDIDQSNDIQRVDISFIDRPIRVLYLDGWPRWEFRYIKNILLREKGIESSIMLLSADRD
;
A
#
# COMPACT_ATOMS: atom_id res chain seq x y z
N MET A 1 37.38 33.94 31.30
CA MET A 1 37.38 32.47 31.35
C MET A 1 38.03 31.85 30.11
N GLU A 2 37.77 32.37 28.90
CA GLU A 2 38.41 31.88 27.66
C GLU A 2 39.94 31.97 27.66
N TRP A 3 40.54 32.95 28.34
CA TRP A 3 42.00 33.07 28.46
C TRP A 3 42.68 31.85 29.13
N ILE A 4 42.02 31.23 30.12
CA ILE A 4 42.53 30.04 30.82
C ILE A 4 42.48 28.83 29.88
N LEU A 5 41.40 28.67 29.12
CA LEU A 5 41.25 27.60 28.13
C LEU A 5 42.28 27.72 27.00
N ASN A 6 42.61 28.95 26.59
CA ASN A 6 43.61 29.21 25.56
C ASN A 6 45.04 28.90 26.05
N GLN A 7 45.34 29.12 27.34
CA GLN A 7 46.62 28.71 27.94
C GLN A 7 46.73 27.20 28.16
N LEU A 8 45.63 26.52 28.42
CA LEU A 8 45.58 25.06 28.63
C LEU A 8 45.63 24.25 27.32
N GLY A 9 45.73 24.91 26.16
CA GLY A 9 45.79 24.24 24.87
C GLY A 9 44.49 23.59 24.43
N ALA A 10 43.33 24.13 24.87
CA ALA A 10 42.03 23.62 24.46
C ALA A 10 41.90 23.69 22.92
N PRO A 11 41.42 22.62 22.26
CA PRO A 11 41.23 22.61 20.82
C PRO A 11 40.32 23.76 20.38
N ALA A 12 40.65 24.43 19.28
CA ALA A 12 39.82 25.52 18.74
C ALA A 12 38.38 25.09 18.44
N THR A 13 38.15 23.79 18.20
CA THR A 13 36.82 23.19 17.95
C THR A 13 35.92 23.10 19.18
N GLN A 14 36.47 23.28 20.39
CA GLN A 14 35.76 23.18 21.68
C GLN A 14 35.46 24.57 22.28
N GLN A 15 35.84 25.67 21.60
CA GLN A 15 35.58 27.03 22.07
C GLN A 15 34.08 27.35 22.00
N GLY A 16 33.48 27.65 23.17
CA GLY A 16 32.06 27.99 23.31
C GLY A 16 31.14 26.86 23.78
N GLN A 17 31.65 25.62 23.92
CA GLN A 17 30.88 24.51 24.51
C GLN A 17 30.87 24.60 26.05
N PRO A 18 29.79 24.15 26.72
CA PRO A 18 29.77 24.05 28.17
C PRO A 18 30.88 23.08 28.61
N TRP A 19 31.68 23.51 29.58
CA TRP A 19 32.72 22.70 30.19
C TRP A 19 32.43 22.57 31.68
N GLN A 20 32.81 21.43 32.24
CA GLN A 20 32.74 21.20 33.67
C GLN A 20 34.12 20.83 34.20
N PHE A 21 34.45 21.35 35.38
CA PHE A 21 35.65 20.98 36.10
C PHE A 21 35.35 19.72 36.90
N VAL A 22 36.09 18.65 36.62
CA VAL A 22 35.88 17.33 37.23
C VAL A 22 37.21 16.81 37.73
N PHE A 23 37.19 16.05 38.82
CA PHE A 23 38.33 15.25 39.24
C PHE A 23 38.15 13.86 38.64
N GLU A 24 39.05 13.41 37.77
CA GLU A 24 38.92 12.10 37.10
C GLU A 24 38.91 10.93 38.10
N LYS A 25 39.55 11.12 39.25
CA LYS A 25 39.59 10.16 40.35
C LYS A 25 38.90 10.74 41.58
N PRO A 26 37.56 10.78 41.62
CA PRO A 26 36.86 11.23 42.81
C PRO A 26 37.08 10.20 43.92
N ALA A 27 37.85 10.58 44.95
CA ALA A 27 38.02 9.73 46.11
C ALA A 27 36.67 9.54 46.82
N PRO A 28 36.35 8.33 47.31
CA PRO A 28 35.21 8.10 48.19
C PRO A 28 35.11 9.16 49.30
N THR A 29 33.90 9.61 49.62
CA THR A 29 33.68 10.72 50.56
C THR A 29 34.35 10.54 51.92
N TRP A 30 34.51 9.29 52.40
CA TRP A 30 35.21 9.00 53.66
C TRP A 30 36.73 9.23 53.59
N LEU A 31 37.36 9.00 52.42
CA LEU A 31 38.79 9.24 52.23
C LEU A 31 39.13 10.73 52.31
N TRP A 32 38.18 11.60 51.95
CA TRP A 32 38.31 13.04 52.15
C TRP A 32 38.42 13.42 53.62
N PHE A 33 37.55 12.87 54.47
CA PHE A 33 37.57 13.16 55.90
C PHE A 33 38.89 12.71 56.54
N VAL A 34 39.32 11.47 56.25
CA VAL A 34 40.59 10.94 56.78
C VAL A 34 41.78 11.73 56.24
N GLY A 35 41.81 12.00 54.93
CA GLY A 35 42.88 12.74 54.27
C GLY A 35 43.02 14.16 54.82
N LEU A 36 41.91 14.89 55.01
CA LEU A 36 41.93 16.23 55.60
C LEU A 36 42.45 16.19 57.04
N ILE A 37 42.00 15.25 57.87
CA ILE A 37 42.49 15.12 59.24
C ILE A 37 44.01 14.91 59.25
N VAL A 38 44.54 14.05 58.37
CA VAL A 38 45.99 13.82 58.27
C VAL A 38 46.73 15.07 57.78
N ILE A 39 46.22 15.74 56.75
CA ILE A 39 46.84 16.95 56.15
C ILE A 39 46.93 18.10 57.17
N PHE A 40 45.93 18.26 58.03
CA PHE A 40 45.94 19.30 59.07
C PHE A 40 46.69 18.89 60.34
N SER A 41 46.58 17.63 60.79
CA SER A 41 47.23 17.18 62.03
C SER A 41 48.74 17.03 61.90
N MET A 42 49.23 16.57 60.74
CA MET A 42 50.66 16.24 60.53
C MET A 42 51.58 17.48 60.65
N PRO A 43 51.28 18.64 60.03
CA PRO A 43 52.07 19.86 60.23
C PRO A 43 51.98 20.40 61.65
N ILE A 44 50.79 20.37 62.27
CA ILE A 44 50.59 20.86 63.64
C ILE A 44 51.46 20.05 64.61
N PHE A 45 51.44 18.72 64.52
CA PHE A 45 52.23 17.85 65.39
C PHE A 45 53.74 17.96 65.12
N SER A 46 54.13 18.06 63.84
CA SER A 46 55.54 18.18 63.44
C SER A 46 56.17 19.50 63.89
N TYR A 47 55.43 20.62 63.88
CA TYR A 47 55.96 21.94 64.26
C TYR A 47 55.65 22.32 65.72
N ALA A 48 54.79 21.56 66.43
CA ALA A 48 54.50 21.79 67.85
C ALA A 48 55.75 21.65 68.74
N ASN A 49 56.60 20.66 68.44
CA ASN A 49 57.75 20.30 69.28
C ASN A 49 59.08 21.00 68.90
N ILE A 50 59.07 21.89 67.91
CA ILE A 50 60.27 22.61 67.46
C ILE A 50 60.50 23.83 68.35
N ARG A 51 61.74 23.99 68.85
CA ARG A 51 62.17 25.16 69.63
C ARG A 51 62.27 26.38 68.69
N GLY A 52 61.28 27.28 68.77
CA GLY A 52 61.24 28.50 67.96
C GLY A 52 60.06 29.44 68.30
N GLY A 53 60.11 30.66 67.76
CA GLY A 53 59.06 31.67 67.92
C GLY A 53 57.71 31.18 67.40
N ARG A 54 56.60 31.51 68.09
CA ARG A 54 55.25 31.04 67.75
C ARG A 54 54.82 31.44 66.33
N GLY A 55 55.17 32.64 65.87
CA GLY A 55 54.82 33.11 64.52
C GLY A 55 55.48 32.30 63.41
N PHE A 56 56.77 31.99 63.54
CA PHE A 56 57.50 31.22 62.53
C PHE A 56 56.99 29.78 62.40
N ARG A 57 56.56 29.16 63.52
CA ARG A 57 55.92 27.84 63.52
C ARG A 57 54.58 27.83 62.79
N ILE A 58 53.76 28.86 63.01
CA ILE A 58 52.47 28.99 62.34
C ILE A 58 52.68 29.16 60.82
N ILE A 59 53.66 29.97 60.41
CA ILE A 59 53.98 30.19 58.99
C ILE A 59 54.47 28.90 58.31
N LEU A 60 55.37 28.15 58.95
CA LEU A 60 55.85 26.89 58.38
C LEU A 60 54.76 25.81 58.34
N ALA A 61 53.93 25.72 59.38
CA ALA A 61 52.82 24.78 59.42
C ALA A 61 51.79 25.13 58.33
N SER A 62 51.42 26.40 58.18
CA SER A 62 50.48 26.83 57.14
C SER A 62 51.00 26.58 55.73
N LEU A 63 52.28 26.90 55.48
CA LEU A 63 52.93 26.63 54.20
C LEU A 63 52.92 25.13 53.88
N ARG A 64 53.20 24.28 54.87
CA ARG A 64 53.19 22.82 54.67
C ARG A 64 51.78 22.27 54.43
N THR A 65 50.77 22.78 55.13
CA THR A 65 49.37 22.43 54.87
C THR A 65 48.96 22.83 53.46
N ILE A 66 49.36 24.01 52.98
CA ILE A 66 49.10 24.47 51.60
C ILE A 66 49.74 23.51 50.58
N VAL A 67 51.01 23.12 50.80
CA VAL A 67 51.69 22.17 49.91
C VAL A 67 50.99 20.81 49.89
N LEU A 68 50.59 20.28 51.05
CA LEU A 68 49.89 19.00 51.14
C LEU A 68 48.50 19.05 50.50
N LEU A 69 47.77 20.16 50.64
CA LEU A 69 46.50 20.38 49.94
C LEU A 69 46.70 20.46 48.43
N PHE A 70 47.77 21.12 47.98
CA PHE A 70 48.09 21.21 46.56
C PHE A 70 48.44 19.83 45.96
N ILE A 71 49.24 19.04 46.67
CA ILE A 71 49.55 17.65 46.27
C ILE A 71 48.28 16.81 46.25
N ALA A 72 47.41 16.91 47.25
CA ALA A 72 46.14 16.19 47.29
C ALA A 72 45.23 16.58 46.11
N ALA A 73 45.15 17.88 45.80
CA ALA A 73 44.38 18.37 44.65
C ALA A 73 44.96 17.89 43.31
N MET A 74 46.28 17.87 43.14
CA MET A 74 46.92 17.34 41.93
C MET A 74 46.79 15.82 41.81
N ALA A 75 46.84 15.09 42.92
CA ALA A 75 46.68 13.64 42.95
C ALA A 75 45.28 13.19 42.51
N MET A 76 44.29 14.09 42.58
CA MET A 76 42.93 13.86 42.11
C MET A 76 42.75 14.09 40.60
N GLU A 77 43.84 14.41 39.89
CA GLU A 77 43.86 14.62 38.44
C GLU A 77 42.76 15.62 38.02
N PRO A 78 42.93 16.92 38.36
CA PRO A 78 41.98 17.94 37.99
C PRO A 78 41.91 18.03 36.47
N ALA A 79 40.74 17.73 35.92
CA ALA A 79 40.50 17.66 34.49
C ALA A 79 39.36 18.61 34.09
N ILE A 80 39.39 19.00 32.81
CA ILE A 80 38.31 19.72 32.18
C ILE A 80 37.61 18.73 31.26
N GLU A 81 36.34 18.47 31.54
CA GLU A 81 35.51 17.60 30.72
C GLU A 81 34.64 18.45 29.79
N TRP A 82 34.66 18.11 28.50
CA TRP A 82 33.74 18.63 27.50
C TRP A 82 32.69 17.56 27.20
N PRO A 83 31.50 17.62 27.83
CA PRO A 83 30.45 16.65 27.58
C PRO A 83 30.00 16.75 26.11
N GLN A 84 30.31 15.73 25.32
CA GLN A 84 29.77 15.58 23.98
C GLN A 84 28.45 14.81 24.06
N GLU A 85 27.34 15.53 24.25
CA GLU A 85 26.02 14.97 24.01
C GLU A 85 25.79 14.88 22.50
N ARG A 86 25.75 13.65 21.97
CA ARG A 86 25.27 13.39 20.62
C ARG A 86 23.82 12.97 20.71
N THR A 87 22.92 13.88 20.35
CA THR A 87 21.53 13.51 20.05
C THR A 87 21.52 12.77 18.73
N GLU A 88 21.38 11.45 18.79
CA GLU A 88 21.11 10.67 17.58
C GLU A 88 19.63 10.81 17.23
N PRO A 89 19.29 11.35 16.05
CA PRO A 89 17.92 11.40 15.61
C PRO A 89 17.45 9.97 15.36
N ASP A 90 16.28 9.68 15.88
CA ASP A 90 15.51 8.50 15.63
C ASP A 90 14.89 8.51 14.22
N PHE A 91 14.52 7.32 13.78
CA PHE A 91 14.07 7.06 12.42
C PHE A 91 12.57 6.77 12.39
N VAL A 92 11.90 7.28 11.36
CA VAL A 92 10.53 6.93 10.99
C VAL A 92 10.57 6.32 9.60
N GLU A 93 10.10 5.08 9.50
CA GLU A 93 10.07 4.34 8.24
C GLU A 93 8.69 4.47 7.61
N VAL A 94 8.62 5.05 6.41
CA VAL A 94 7.35 5.27 5.70
C VAL A 94 7.28 4.29 4.52
N LEU A 95 6.52 3.23 4.70
CA LEU A 95 6.24 2.20 3.71
C LEU A 95 5.09 2.68 2.82
N VAL A 96 5.39 2.91 1.55
CA VAL A 96 4.44 3.32 0.53
C VAL A 96 4.25 2.17 -0.44
N ASP A 97 3.07 1.56 -0.42
CA ASP A 97 2.66 0.59 -1.42
C ASP A 97 2.66 1.25 -2.81
N ARG A 98 3.25 0.56 -3.80
CA ARG A 98 3.31 0.99 -5.21
C ARG A 98 2.83 -0.12 -6.14
N SER A 99 1.85 -0.88 -5.69
CA SER A 99 1.18 -1.90 -6.49
C SER A 99 0.19 -1.34 -7.50
N SER A 100 -0.11 -2.10 -8.56
CA SER A 100 -1.04 -1.72 -9.61
C SER A 100 -2.47 -1.53 -9.11
N SER A 101 -2.84 -2.09 -7.95
CA SER A 101 -4.16 -1.86 -7.35
C SER A 101 -4.37 -0.41 -6.92
N LEU A 102 -3.31 0.39 -6.79
CA LEU A 102 -3.42 1.82 -6.51
C LEU A 102 -3.77 2.66 -7.75
N GLN A 103 -3.77 2.08 -8.96
CA GLN A 103 -4.25 2.77 -10.16
C GLN A 103 -5.78 2.89 -10.20
N VAL A 104 -6.48 2.12 -9.36
CA VAL A 104 -7.93 2.12 -9.24
C VAL A 104 -8.43 3.53 -8.87
N ARG A 105 -9.46 3.99 -9.59
CA ARG A 105 -10.09 5.31 -9.42
C ARG A 105 -11.37 5.21 -8.61
N ASP A 106 -11.25 4.80 -7.36
CA ASP A 106 -12.39 4.61 -6.46
C ASP A 106 -12.54 5.73 -5.42
N THR A 107 -11.59 6.66 -5.34
CA THR A 107 -11.62 7.74 -4.35
C THR A 107 -12.08 9.04 -5.00
N ALA A 108 -12.87 9.85 -4.29
CA ALA A 108 -13.24 11.18 -4.74
C ALA A 108 -12.32 12.22 -4.13
N ASP A 109 -11.90 13.20 -4.93
CA ASP A 109 -11.24 14.42 -4.44
C ASP A 109 -12.23 15.31 -3.69
N ASP A 110 -11.76 16.36 -3.03
CA ASP A 110 -12.59 17.34 -2.30
C ASP A 110 -13.67 18.00 -3.20
N GLN A 111 -13.48 17.94 -4.52
CA GLN A 111 -14.40 18.44 -5.55
C GLN A 111 -15.35 17.37 -6.12
N GLY A 112 -15.33 16.14 -5.59
CA GLY A 112 -16.17 15.04 -6.05
C GLY A 112 -15.69 14.36 -7.34
N LYS A 113 -14.49 14.67 -7.82
CA LYS A 113 -13.89 14.04 -9.01
C LYS A 113 -13.24 12.70 -8.63
N ALA A 114 -13.50 11.65 -9.41
CA ALA A 114 -12.83 10.37 -9.25
C ALA A 114 -11.32 10.52 -9.53
N ILE A 115 -10.50 10.21 -8.52
CA ILE A 115 -9.04 10.22 -8.53
C ILE A 115 -8.52 8.83 -8.21
N SER A 116 -7.31 8.51 -8.68
CA SER A 116 -6.69 7.22 -8.37
C SER A 116 -6.16 7.19 -6.94
N ARG A 117 -6.07 6.00 -6.34
CA ARG A 117 -5.44 5.86 -5.02
C ARG A 117 -3.97 6.31 -5.03
N ASP A 118 -3.24 6.14 -6.14
CA ASP A 118 -1.88 6.67 -6.31
C ASP A 118 -1.84 8.21 -6.29
N GLU A 119 -2.83 8.87 -6.88
CA GLU A 119 -2.98 10.34 -6.79
C GLU A 119 -3.25 10.77 -5.33
N VAL A 120 -4.06 10.02 -4.58
CA VAL A 120 -4.29 10.23 -3.14
C VAL A 120 -2.98 10.10 -2.36
N VAL A 121 -2.17 9.07 -2.63
CA VAL A 121 -0.83 8.92 -2.02
C VAL A 121 0.03 10.13 -2.32
N ASN A 122 0.10 10.55 -3.58
CA ASN A 122 0.89 11.72 -3.97
C ASN A 122 0.40 13.01 -3.29
N ASN A 123 -0.91 13.16 -3.06
CA ASN A 123 -1.47 14.26 -2.29
C ASN A 123 -1.08 14.19 -0.81
N ILE A 124 -1.10 12.99 -0.20
CA ILE A 124 -0.63 12.77 1.18
C ILE A 124 0.85 13.11 1.31
N LEU A 125 1.69 12.69 0.36
CA LEU A 125 3.14 12.95 0.35
C LEU A 125 3.48 14.46 0.20
N LYS A 126 2.60 15.24 -0.42
CA LYS A 126 2.74 16.70 -0.55
C LYS A 126 2.33 17.49 0.69
N LYS A 127 1.65 16.88 1.67
CA LYS A 127 1.23 17.58 2.90
C LYS A 127 2.45 18.00 3.74
N ASN A 128 2.35 19.16 4.38
CA ASN A 128 3.36 19.71 5.28
C ASN A 128 3.51 18.92 6.62
N THR A 129 2.79 17.82 6.78
CA THR A 129 2.91 16.93 7.95
C THR A 129 4.30 16.28 8.00
N TRP A 130 4.84 15.88 6.84
CA TRP A 130 6.15 15.22 6.74
C TRP A 130 7.30 16.17 7.10
N ASP A 131 7.17 17.45 6.77
CA ASP A 131 8.19 18.45 7.09
C ASP A 131 8.25 18.73 8.60
N LYS A 132 7.13 18.59 9.32
CA LYS A 132 7.12 18.63 10.80
C LYS A 132 7.80 17.41 11.41
N ILE A 133 7.53 16.21 10.88
CA ILE A 133 8.18 14.97 11.34
C ILE A 133 9.68 15.02 11.05
N ALA A 134 10.08 15.57 9.90
CA ALA A 134 11.48 15.70 9.49
C ALA A 134 12.31 16.68 10.34
N GLN A 135 11.67 17.52 11.17
CA GLN A 135 12.38 18.42 12.10
C GLN A 135 12.94 17.69 13.31
N GLU A 136 12.22 16.66 13.80
CA GLU A 136 12.57 15.91 15.01
C GLU A 136 13.14 14.53 14.66
N HIS A 137 12.69 13.93 13.56
CA HIS A 137 13.01 12.56 13.16
C HIS A 137 13.62 12.50 11.76
N LYS A 138 14.42 11.47 11.48
CA LYS A 138 14.85 11.15 10.12
C LYS A 138 13.83 10.23 9.45
N ILE A 139 13.39 10.60 8.25
CA ILE A 139 12.39 9.82 7.50
C ILE A 139 13.09 8.99 6.42
N ASP A 140 12.92 7.67 6.49
CA ASP A 140 13.32 6.76 5.42
C ASP A 140 12.08 6.38 4.61
N TRP A 141 12.10 6.65 3.30
CA TRP A 141 11.00 6.34 2.39
C TRP A 141 11.22 4.94 1.81
N VAL A 142 10.22 4.08 1.93
CA VAL A 142 10.29 2.69 1.47
C VAL A 142 9.20 2.44 0.45
N SER A 143 9.58 2.05 -0.77
CA SER A 143 8.63 1.56 -1.77
C SER A 143 8.34 0.09 -1.49
N VAL A 144 7.06 -0.25 -1.37
CA VAL A 144 6.59 -1.62 -1.15
C VAL A 144 5.89 -2.13 -2.40
N THR A 145 6.47 -3.19 -2.97
CA THR A 145 5.84 -3.99 -4.02
C THR A 145 6.06 -5.47 -3.68
N GLY A 146 6.97 -6.15 -4.37
CA GLY A 146 7.46 -7.48 -3.98
C GLY A 146 8.64 -7.46 -3.01
N THR A 147 9.30 -6.31 -2.84
CA THR A 147 10.43 -6.10 -1.93
C THR A 147 10.34 -4.70 -1.31
N ALA A 148 11.02 -4.46 -0.19
CA ALA A 148 11.11 -3.14 0.43
C ALA A 148 12.38 -2.41 -0.04
N THR A 149 12.24 -1.49 -1.00
CA THR A 149 13.37 -0.67 -1.47
C THR A 149 13.37 0.71 -0.83
N VAL A 150 14.48 1.07 -0.19
CA VAL A 150 14.66 2.41 0.39
C VAL A 150 14.95 3.39 -0.73
N VAL A 151 14.31 4.55 -0.64
CA VAL A 151 14.42 5.65 -1.57
C VAL A 151 14.86 6.88 -0.78
N GLN A 152 15.75 7.68 -1.36
CA GLN A 152 16.34 8.85 -0.68
C GLN A 152 15.32 9.98 -0.48
N ASP A 153 14.34 10.12 -1.37
CA ASP A 153 13.36 11.20 -1.32
C ASP A 153 11.96 10.73 -1.74
N LYS A 154 10.93 11.42 -1.25
CA LYS A 154 9.52 11.19 -1.60
C LYS A 154 9.26 11.30 -3.11
N GLN A 155 10.05 12.11 -3.81
CA GLN A 155 9.94 12.33 -5.26
C GLN A 155 10.53 11.20 -6.10
N SER A 156 11.42 10.39 -5.53
CA SER A 156 12.07 9.26 -6.22
C SER A 156 11.30 7.94 -6.05
N LEU A 157 10.15 7.98 -5.39
CA LEU A 157 9.25 6.83 -5.32
C LEU A 157 8.75 6.47 -6.74
N PRO A 158 8.81 5.19 -7.14
CA PRO A 158 8.33 4.77 -8.45
C PRO A 158 6.80 4.91 -8.54
N GLY A 159 6.28 4.98 -9.76
CA GLY A 159 4.84 4.91 -9.99
C GLY A 159 4.25 3.56 -9.56
N ALA A 160 2.95 3.55 -9.27
CA ALA A 160 2.19 2.37 -8.86
C ALA A 160 2.04 1.32 -10.00
N LEU A 161 3.12 0.60 -10.31
CA LEU A 161 3.22 -0.39 -11.39
C LEU A 161 3.59 -1.80 -10.88
N GLY A 162 3.66 -2.00 -9.56
CA GLY A 162 4.03 -3.29 -8.98
C GLY A 162 2.93 -4.34 -9.13
N ASN A 163 3.25 -5.50 -9.68
CA ASN A 163 2.26 -6.59 -9.87
C ASN A 163 1.96 -7.40 -8.59
N ARG A 164 2.59 -7.06 -7.46
CA ARG A 164 2.45 -7.78 -6.19
C ARG A 164 2.72 -6.84 -5.03
N THR A 165 2.08 -7.16 -3.90
CA THR A 165 2.24 -6.47 -2.62
C THR A 165 2.56 -7.53 -1.56
N LEU A 166 3.74 -7.41 -0.94
CA LEU A 166 4.22 -8.29 0.14
C LEU A 166 4.53 -7.43 1.39
N LEU A 167 3.48 -7.04 2.11
CA LEU A 167 3.58 -6.18 3.30
C LEU A 167 4.33 -6.87 4.44
N ALA A 168 4.11 -8.17 4.67
CA ALA A 168 4.77 -8.87 5.77
C ALA A 168 6.28 -9.01 5.55
N SER A 169 6.69 -9.35 4.32
CA SER A 169 8.10 -9.36 3.92
C SER A 169 8.71 -7.96 4.02
N ALA A 170 8.03 -6.93 3.52
CA ALA A 170 8.51 -5.55 3.58
C ALA A 170 8.70 -5.07 5.02
N LEU A 171 7.76 -5.37 5.92
CA LEU A 171 7.89 -5.06 7.34
C LEU A 171 9.09 -5.79 7.95
N ASN A 172 9.26 -7.09 7.69
CA ASN A 172 10.39 -7.85 8.22
C ASN A 172 11.75 -7.30 7.72
N GLU A 173 11.85 -6.95 6.44
CA GLU A 173 13.05 -6.32 5.87
C GLU A 173 13.34 -4.97 6.52
N THR A 174 12.32 -4.13 6.75
CA THR A 174 12.46 -2.85 7.43
C THR A 174 12.92 -3.02 8.88
N LEU A 175 12.38 -4.00 9.61
CA LEU A 175 12.81 -4.29 10.99
C LEU A 175 14.27 -4.78 11.04
N GLN A 176 14.66 -5.66 10.11
CA GLN A 176 16.03 -6.18 10.04
C GLN A 176 17.04 -5.08 9.68
N ARG A 177 16.68 -4.17 8.77
CA ARG A 177 17.50 -3.02 8.37
C ARG A 177 17.75 -2.05 9.53
N ASN A 178 16.77 -1.90 10.42
CA ASN A 178 16.84 -0.99 11.56
C ASN A 178 17.33 -1.65 12.84
N LEU A 179 17.87 -2.88 12.76
CA LEU A 179 18.57 -3.47 13.90
C LEU A 179 19.79 -2.61 14.26
N GLY A 180 19.76 -2.02 15.45
CA GLY A 180 20.81 -1.10 15.94
C GLY A 180 20.59 0.37 15.55
N ARG A 181 19.47 0.72 14.92
CA ARG A 181 19.03 2.12 14.73
C ARG A 181 17.83 2.39 15.64
N PRO A 182 17.75 3.55 16.30
CA PRO A 182 16.56 3.93 17.07
C PRO A 182 15.38 4.15 16.10
N LEU A 183 14.50 3.16 15.98
CA LEU A 183 13.28 3.23 15.17
C LEU A 183 12.10 3.65 16.05
N SER A 184 11.49 4.78 15.74
CA SER A 184 10.42 5.36 16.56
C SER A 184 9.02 5.04 16.07
N ALA A 185 8.82 4.88 14.76
CA ALA A 185 7.53 4.50 14.20
C ALA A 185 7.67 3.92 12.80
N ILE A 186 6.69 3.11 12.41
CA ILE A 186 6.48 2.64 11.05
C ILE A 186 5.14 3.19 10.56
N VAL A 187 5.12 3.85 9.40
CA VAL A 187 3.89 4.32 8.75
C VAL A 187 3.69 3.53 7.47
N VAL A 188 2.51 2.92 7.29
CA VAL A 188 2.18 2.09 6.13
C VAL A 188 1.04 2.74 5.35
N LEU A 189 1.29 3.10 4.10
CA LEU A 189 0.29 3.58 3.14
C LEU A 189 -0.01 2.44 2.17
N SER A 190 -1.18 1.82 2.27
CA SER A 190 -1.58 0.69 1.41
C SER A 190 -3.11 0.58 1.36
N ASP A 191 -3.63 -0.06 0.32
CA ASP A 191 -5.04 -0.47 0.24
C ASP A 191 -5.34 -1.75 1.06
N GLY A 192 -4.34 -2.30 1.75
CA GLY A 192 -4.46 -3.45 2.64
C GLY A 192 -4.46 -4.80 1.92
N ARG A 193 -4.34 -4.83 0.59
CA ARG A 193 -4.28 -6.07 -0.17
C ARG A 193 -2.84 -6.60 -0.17
N SER A 194 -2.59 -7.62 0.63
CA SER A 194 -1.30 -8.32 0.63
C SER A 194 -1.45 -9.77 0.19
N GLN A 195 -0.46 -10.27 -0.55
CA GLN A 195 -0.39 -11.69 -0.95
C GLN A 195 0.31 -12.57 0.09
N ASP A 196 0.94 -11.95 1.09
CA ASP A 196 1.58 -12.63 2.21
C ASP A 196 0.82 -12.40 3.53
N ALA A 197 1.10 -13.28 4.49
CA ALA A 197 0.57 -13.19 5.84
C ALA A 197 1.70 -12.85 6.82
N LEU A 198 1.36 -12.04 7.83
CA LEU A 198 2.27 -11.71 8.92
C LEU A 198 2.60 -12.96 9.74
N ASN A 199 3.89 -13.20 9.94
CA ASN A 199 4.36 -14.29 10.79
C ASN A 199 4.36 -13.86 12.27
N THR A 200 4.06 -14.80 13.16
CA THR A 200 4.07 -14.60 14.62
C THR A 200 5.43 -14.11 15.13
N THR A 201 6.54 -14.52 14.51
CA THR A 201 7.89 -14.06 14.85
C THR A 201 8.05 -12.56 14.60
N THR A 202 7.59 -12.08 13.44
CA THR A 202 7.67 -10.65 13.07
C THR A 202 6.81 -9.80 14.01
N LEU A 203 5.61 -10.27 14.37
CA LEU A 203 4.75 -9.58 15.33
C LEU A 203 5.40 -9.47 16.71
N ARG A 204 6.00 -10.55 17.22
CA ARG A 204 6.75 -10.53 18.49
C ARG A 204 7.94 -9.58 18.43
N GLN A 205 8.61 -9.51 17.28
CA GLN A 205 9.75 -8.60 17.09
C GLN A 205 9.29 -7.13 17.16
N ILE A 206 8.23 -6.75 16.42
CA ILE A 206 7.64 -5.40 16.49
C ILE A 206 7.26 -5.06 17.94
N GLN A 207 6.58 -5.98 18.63
CA GLN A 207 6.16 -5.79 20.01
C GLN A 207 7.35 -5.64 20.97
N SER A 208 8.41 -6.44 20.79
CA SER A 208 9.62 -6.39 21.64
C SER A 208 10.41 -5.10 21.48
N MET A 209 10.40 -4.51 20.29
CA MET A 209 11.06 -3.23 20.01
C MET A 209 10.18 -2.03 20.41
N GLY A 210 8.92 -2.25 20.78
CA GLY A 210 7.99 -1.19 21.18
C GLY A 210 7.64 -0.21 20.05
N VAL A 211 7.80 -0.62 18.79
CA VAL A 211 7.63 0.26 17.63
C VAL A 211 6.15 0.35 17.24
N PRO A 212 5.50 1.52 17.33
CA PRO A 212 4.14 1.71 16.84
C PRO A 212 4.08 1.61 15.31
N VAL A 213 3.05 0.93 14.80
CA VAL A 213 2.76 0.81 13.36
C VAL A 213 1.47 1.59 13.07
N PHE A 214 1.58 2.67 12.31
CA PHE A 214 0.46 3.50 11.87
C PHE A 214 0.07 3.13 10.44
N THR A 215 -1.17 2.71 10.23
CA THR A 215 -1.68 2.35 8.90
C THR A 215 -2.58 3.45 8.36
N ILE A 216 -2.29 3.93 7.16
CA ILE A 216 -3.12 4.84 6.39
C ILE A 216 -3.79 4.01 5.29
N PRO A 217 -5.05 3.59 5.46
CA PRO A 217 -5.75 2.81 4.45
C PRO A 217 -6.07 3.68 3.23
N LEU A 218 -5.89 3.10 2.04
CA LEU A 218 -6.19 3.75 0.76
C LEU A 218 -7.41 3.11 0.11
N GLY A 219 -8.38 3.92 -0.31
CA GLY A 219 -9.61 3.50 -0.98
C GLY A 219 -10.87 4.06 -0.32
N ASP A 220 -11.99 4.00 -1.04
CA ASP A 220 -13.28 4.45 -0.50
C ASP A 220 -13.90 3.37 0.40
N PRO A 221 -14.21 3.68 1.68
CA PRO A 221 -14.87 2.74 2.59
C PRO A 221 -16.25 2.29 2.10
N ASN A 222 -16.94 3.08 1.27
CA ASN A 222 -18.23 2.73 0.72
C ASN A 222 -18.12 1.86 -0.55
N GLY A 223 -16.94 1.80 -1.16
CA GLY A 223 -16.67 1.12 -2.42
C GLY A 223 -17.39 1.80 -3.59
N MET A 224 -16.67 2.03 -4.69
CA MET A 224 -17.30 2.46 -5.93
C MET A 224 -18.01 1.26 -6.59
N ASN A 225 -19.02 1.53 -7.42
CA ASN A 225 -19.70 0.48 -8.18
C ASN A 225 -18.68 -0.20 -9.11
N ASP A 226 -18.74 -1.51 -9.16
CA ASP A 226 -17.92 -2.36 -10.03
C ASP A 226 -18.90 -3.34 -10.65
N HIS A 227 -19.21 -3.10 -11.92
CA HIS A 227 -20.03 -3.96 -12.75
C HIS A 227 -19.06 -4.82 -13.56
N ALA A 228 -19.44 -6.05 -13.88
CA ALA A 228 -18.58 -6.90 -14.68
C ALA A 228 -19.40 -7.93 -15.44
N VAL A 229 -18.99 -8.20 -16.69
CA VAL A 229 -19.48 -9.35 -17.45
C VAL A 229 -18.60 -10.55 -17.10
N VAL A 230 -19.13 -11.47 -16.30
CA VAL A 230 -18.40 -12.62 -15.76
C VAL A 230 -18.21 -13.71 -16.81
N SER A 231 -19.27 -13.99 -17.57
CA SER A 231 -19.25 -15.00 -18.61
C SER A 231 -20.30 -14.69 -19.67
N VAL A 232 -19.98 -15.02 -20.92
CA VAL A 232 -20.94 -15.02 -22.02
C VAL A 232 -20.85 -16.34 -22.76
N GLU A 233 -21.99 -16.99 -22.94
CA GLU A 233 -22.16 -18.26 -23.63
C GLU A 233 -23.14 -18.07 -24.79
N ALA A 234 -22.71 -18.42 -25.99
CA ALA A 234 -23.59 -18.48 -27.17
C ALA A 234 -23.19 -19.65 -28.07
N PRO A 235 -24.09 -20.14 -28.93
CA PRO A 235 -23.74 -21.07 -29.99
C PRO A 235 -22.64 -20.52 -30.90
N GLN A 236 -21.62 -21.32 -31.20
CA GLN A 236 -20.53 -20.94 -32.12
C GLN A 236 -21.00 -20.86 -33.59
N THR A 237 -22.16 -21.43 -33.89
CA THR A 237 -22.73 -21.47 -35.24
C THR A 237 -24.22 -21.23 -35.16
N GLY A 238 -24.72 -20.36 -36.02
CA GLY A 238 -26.14 -20.06 -36.19
C GLY A 238 -26.53 -20.09 -37.65
N PHE A 239 -27.81 -20.37 -37.94
CA PHE A 239 -28.33 -20.15 -39.29
C PHE A 239 -28.66 -18.67 -39.49
N LEU A 240 -28.55 -18.23 -40.74
CA LEU A 240 -28.98 -16.89 -41.11
C LEU A 240 -30.48 -16.72 -40.81
N LEU A 241 -30.86 -15.56 -40.26
CA LEU A 241 -32.23 -15.23 -39.83
C LEU A 241 -32.76 -16.01 -38.60
N ASP A 242 -31.99 -16.93 -38.01
CA ASP A 242 -32.39 -17.55 -36.75
C ASP A 242 -32.13 -16.65 -35.55
N GLN A 243 -32.95 -16.81 -34.51
CA GLN A 243 -32.76 -16.19 -33.21
C GLN A 243 -31.74 -16.99 -32.40
N ILE A 244 -30.59 -16.38 -32.13
CA ILE A 244 -29.49 -16.98 -31.38
C ILE A 244 -29.52 -16.44 -29.95
N PRO A 245 -29.78 -17.30 -28.93
CA PRO A 245 -29.71 -16.88 -27.55
C PRO A 245 -28.25 -16.72 -27.11
N VAL A 246 -27.95 -15.57 -26.52
CA VAL A 246 -26.66 -15.23 -25.90
C VAL A 246 -26.90 -15.12 -24.40
N GLN A 247 -26.43 -16.10 -23.64
CA GLN A 247 -26.54 -16.11 -22.19
C GLN A 247 -25.36 -15.37 -21.61
N ALA A 248 -25.60 -14.35 -20.79
CA ALA A 248 -24.55 -13.64 -20.09
C ALA A 248 -24.80 -13.68 -18.58
N GLN A 249 -23.72 -13.78 -17.81
CA GLN A 249 -23.74 -13.57 -16.37
C GLN A 249 -23.06 -12.24 -16.08
N VAL A 250 -23.80 -11.34 -15.45
CA VAL A 250 -23.28 -10.06 -14.97
C VAL A 250 -23.16 -10.08 -13.44
N SER A 251 -22.20 -9.35 -12.91
CA SER A 251 -21.96 -9.20 -11.48
C SER A 251 -21.88 -7.73 -11.12
N THR A 252 -22.37 -7.40 -9.93
CA THR A 252 -22.22 -6.09 -9.29
C THR A 252 -21.90 -6.29 -7.82
N ARG A 253 -21.21 -5.31 -7.22
CA ARG A 253 -21.00 -5.24 -5.78
C ARG A 253 -22.29 -4.98 -4.99
N LYS A 254 -23.27 -4.28 -5.58
CA LYS A 254 -24.50 -3.89 -4.87
C LYS A 254 -25.62 -4.91 -5.11
N PRO A 255 -26.19 -5.52 -4.05
CA PRO A 255 -27.33 -6.41 -4.21
C PRO A 255 -28.58 -5.64 -4.66
N ASN A 256 -29.42 -6.27 -5.47
CA ASN A 256 -30.66 -5.70 -6.02
C ASN A 256 -30.46 -4.41 -6.85
N GLU A 257 -29.32 -4.25 -7.50
CA GLU A 257 -29.06 -3.15 -8.41
C GLU A 257 -29.60 -3.46 -9.82
N LYS A 258 -30.13 -2.44 -10.50
CA LYS A 258 -30.55 -2.54 -11.90
C LYS A 258 -29.34 -2.33 -12.81
N ILE A 259 -29.10 -3.29 -13.70
CA ILE A 259 -28.01 -3.28 -14.66
C ILE A 259 -28.63 -3.31 -16.06
N HIS A 260 -28.23 -2.37 -16.92
CA HIS A 260 -28.63 -2.33 -18.32
C HIS A 260 -27.57 -3.05 -19.16
N VAL A 261 -27.94 -4.16 -19.80
CA VAL A 261 -27.02 -4.98 -20.59
C VAL A 261 -27.42 -4.91 -22.06
N VAL A 262 -26.42 -4.68 -22.92
CA VAL A 262 -26.60 -4.48 -24.34
C VAL A 262 -25.79 -5.49 -25.15
N LEU A 263 -26.44 -6.12 -26.12
CA LEU A 263 -25.80 -6.92 -27.15
C LEU A 263 -25.55 -6.04 -28.38
N ARG A 264 -24.31 -5.94 -28.84
CA ARG A 264 -23.94 -5.16 -30.03
C ARG A 264 -22.97 -5.89 -30.94
N GLU A 265 -22.99 -5.55 -32.22
CA GLU A 265 -21.98 -6.02 -33.17
C GLU A 265 -20.70 -5.20 -33.05
N LYS A 266 -19.54 -5.85 -32.92
CA LYS A 266 -18.25 -5.18 -32.67
C LYS A 266 -17.86 -4.17 -33.75
N ASP A 267 -18.02 -4.54 -35.02
CA ASP A 267 -17.50 -3.74 -36.15
C ASP A 267 -18.39 -2.53 -36.47
N THR A 268 -19.71 -2.67 -36.28
CA THR A 268 -20.69 -1.62 -36.61
C THR A 268 -21.15 -0.85 -35.38
N LEU A 269 -20.85 -1.34 -34.18
CA LEU A 269 -21.41 -0.90 -32.89
C LEU A 269 -22.94 -0.85 -32.90
N LYS A 270 -23.58 -1.59 -33.82
CA LYS A 270 -25.02 -1.63 -33.94
C LYS A 270 -25.59 -2.42 -32.78
N LYS A 271 -26.49 -1.79 -32.03
CA LYS A 271 -27.29 -2.40 -30.98
C LYS A 271 -28.21 -3.47 -31.59
N ILE A 272 -28.06 -4.71 -31.13
CA ILE A 272 -28.81 -5.88 -31.57
C ILE A 272 -29.99 -6.11 -30.64
N ASP A 273 -29.72 -6.15 -29.34
CA ASP A 273 -30.71 -6.35 -28.29
C ASP A 273 -30.29 -5.64 -26.99
N GLU A 274 -31.24 -5.39 -26.11
CA GLU A 274 -31.03 -4.78 -24.81
C GLU A 274 -31.99 -5.31 -23.76
N GLN A 275 -31.50 -5.48 -22.54
CA GLN A 275 -32.35 -5.90 -21.45
C GLN A 275 -31.84 -5.39 -20.11
N ASP A 276 -32.77 -4.95 -19.28
CA ASP A 276 -32.52 -4.61 -17.89
C ASP A 276 -32.62 -5.86 -17.02
N VAL A 277 -31.64 -6.07 -16.15
CA VAL A 277 -31.66 -7.15 -15.16
C VAL A 277 -31.40 -6.60 -13.76
N VAL A 278 -32.04 -7.19 -12.77
CA VAL A 278 -31.81 -6.88 -11.35
C VAL A 278 -30.90 -7.94 -10.77
N SER A 279 -29.80 -7.52 -10.14
CA SER A 279 -28.88 -8.44 -9.48
C SER A 279 -29.53 -9.15 -8.29
N GLY A 280 -29.17 -10.41 -8.08
CA GLY A 280 -29.59 -11.18 -6.91
C GLY A 280 -28.95 -10.71 -5.61
N SER A 281 -29.26 -11.40 -4.52
CA SER A 281 -28.64 -11.15 -3.20
C SER A 281 -27.13 -11.42 -3.17
N ASP A 282 -26.64 -12.24 -4.08
CA ASP A 282 -25.22 -12.54 -4.30
C ASP A 282 -24.54 -11.53 -5.24
N GLY A 283 -25.27 -10.49 -5.69
CA GLY A 283 -24.77 -9.49 -6.63
C GLY A 283 -24.68 -9.99 -8.08
N LYS A 284 -25.16 -11.20 -8.39
CA LYS A 284 -25.09 -11.77 -9.74
C LYS A 284 -26.45 -11.79 -10.42
N ALA A 285 -26.46 -11.69 -11.74
CA ALA A 285 -27.64 -11.79 -12.56
C ALA A 285 -27.32 -12.56 -13.85
N ASN A 286 -28.21 -13.49 -14.22
CA ASN A 286 -28.14 -14.16 -15.51
C ASN A 286 -29.15 -13.49 -16.45
N ILE A 287 -28.73 -13.21 -17.67
CA ILE A 287 -29.53 -12.56 -18.70
C ILE A 287 -29.41 -13.34 -20.02
N THR A 288 -30.45 -13.31 -20.84
CA THR A 288 -30.43 -13.95 -22.16
C THR A 288 -30.84 -12.92 -23.20
N LEU A 289 -29.87 -12.47 -23.98
CA LEU A 289 -30.05 -11.54 -25.09
C LEU A 289 -30.27 -12.35 -26.37
N ILE A 290 -31.09 -11.85 -27.29
CA ILE A 290 -31.42 -12.55 -28.53
C ILE A 290 -30.85 -11.79 -29.72
N GLY A 291 -29.89 -12.39 -30.41
CA GLY A 291 -29.32 -11.83 -31.62
C GLY A 291 -29.78 -12.54 -32.89
N GLN A 292 -29.80 -11.81 -34.01
CA GLN A 292 -30.12 -12.37 -35.33
C GLN A 292 -29.04 -11.97 -36.34
N GLY A 293 -28.43 -12.96 -37.00
CA GLY A 293 -27.44 -12.74 -38.06
C GLY A 293 -28.09 -12.24 -39.34
N SER A 294 -27.52 -11.18 -39.93
CA SER A 294 -28.02 -10.56 -41.18
C SER A 294 -27.14 -10.83 -42.41
N LYS A 295 -25.91 -11.31 -42.22
CA LYS A 295 -24.97 -11.66 -43.29
C LYS A 295 -24.29 -13.01 -43.01
N PRO A 296 -24.02 -13.82 -44.04
CA PRO A 296 -23.20 -15.02 -43.89
C PRO A 296 -21.76 -14.66 -43.54
N GLY A 297 -21.13 -15.47 -42.70
CA GLY A 297 -19.74 -15.28 -42.27
C GLY A 297 -19.58 -15.23 -40.75
N SER A 298 -18.34 -15.03 -40.30
CA SER A 298 -18.04 -14.86 -38.88
C SER A 298 -18.36 -13.45 -38.44
N VAL A 299 -19.16 -13.30 -37.38
CA VAL A 299 -19.48 -12.02 -36.76
C VAL A 299 -19.07 -12.08 -35.29
N VAL A 300 -18.49 -11.00 -34.79
CA VAL A 300 -18.14 -10.85 -33.39
C VAL A 300 -19.20 -10.01 -32.70
N TRP A 301 -19.91 -10.61 -31.75
CA TRP A 301 -20.83 -9.89 -30.87
C TRP A 301 -20.15 -9.56 -29.56
N GLU A 302 -20.48 -8.40 -29.01
CA GLU A 302 -20.04 -7.96 -27.69
C GLU A 302 -21.26 -7.78 -26.80
N VAL A 303 -21.20 -8.40 -25.62
CA VAL A 303 -22.09 -8.08 -24.50
C VAL A 303 -21.39 -7.00 -23.70
N ALA A 304 -22.06 -5.86 -23.55
CA ALA A 304 -21.56 -4.72 -22.79
C ALA A 304 -22.58 -4.31 -21.72
N ILE A 305 -22.09 -3.88 -20.56
CA ILE A 305 -22.92 -3.21 -19.56
C ILE A 305 -22.92 -1.72 -19.88
N ASP A 306 -24.10 -1.15 -20.14
CA ASP A 306 -24.26 0.28 -20.40
C ASP A 306 -24.67 0.96 -19.09
N GLY A 307 -23.75 1.68 -18.46
CA GLY A 307 -23.94 2.19 -17.10
C GLY A 307 -23.16 3.47 -16.79
N SER A 308 -23.30 3.93 -15.54
CA SER A 308 -22.43 4.98 -15.01
C SER A 308 -20.99 4.46 -14.93
N PRO A 309 -19.96 5.32 -15.06
CA PRO A 309 -18.58 4.88 -14.94
C PRO A 309 -18.36 4.14 -13.62
N ASP A 310 -17.74 2.97 -13.72
CA ASP A 310 -17.47 2.07 -12.61
C ASP A 310 -15.94 1.92 -12.40
N ILE A 311 -15.51 1.02 -11.51
CA ILE A 311 -14.10 0.88 -11.14
C ILE A 311 -13.22 0.41 -12.31
N ASP A 312 -13.70 -0.53 -13.12
CA ASP A 312 -12.91 -1.20 -14.15
C ASP A 312 -13.70 -1.48 -15.43
N GLN A 313 -13.79 -0.46 -16.28
CA GLN A 313 -14.46 -0.55 -17.59
C GLN A 313 -13.91 -1.64 -18.52
N SER A 314 -12.75 -2.23 -18.23
CA SER A 314 -12.19 -3.29 -19.07
C SER A 314 -12.92 -4.62 -18.89
N ASN A 315 -13.59 -4.81 -17.75
CA ASN A 315 -14.34 -6.02 -17.41
C ASN A 315 -15.86 -5.91 -17.75
N ASP A 316 -16.31 -4.73 -18.19
CA ASP A 316 -17.70 -4.45 -18.60
C ASP A 316 -18.07 -5.02 -19.96
N ILE A 317 -17.10 -5.56 -20.71
CA ILE A 317 -17.28 -6.00 -22.09
C ILE A 317 -16.72 -7.41 -22.27
N GLN A 318 -17.54 -8.32 -22.79
CA GLN A 318 -17.10 -9.65 -23.19
C GLN A 318 -17.55 -9.98 -24.61
N ARG A 319 -16.68 -10.66 -25.36
CA ARG A 319 -16.86 -10.94 -26.79
C ARG A 319 -17.19 -12.40 -27.03
N VAL A 320 -18.02 -12.65 -28.03
CA VAL A 320 -18.32 -13.98 -28.54
C VAL A 320 -18.31 -13.98 -30.07
N ASP A 321 -17.63 -14.99 -30.63
CA ASP A 321 -17.55 -15.22 -32.07
C ASP A 321 -18.65 -16.18 -32.51
N ILE A 322 -19.45 -15.79 -33.50
CA ILE A 322 -20.54 -16.61 -34.05
C ILE A 322 -20.38 -16.69 -35.57
N SER A 323 -20.38 -17.92 -36.09
CA SER A 323 -20.37 -18.18 -37.52
C SER A 323 -21.80 -18.35 -38.05
N PHE A 324 -22.24 -17.44 -38.92
CA PHE A 324 -23.52 -17.55 -39.60
C PHE A 324 -23.38 -18.33 -40.90
N ILE A 325 -24.07 -19.47 -40.97
CA ILE A 325 -24.13 -20.30 -42.15
C ILE A 325 -25.44 -19.99 -42.89
N ASP A 326 -25.30 -19.59 -44.15
CA ASP A 326 -26.43 -19.50 -45.08
C ASP A 326 -26.71 -20.88 -45.68
N ARG A 327 -27.32 -21.75 -44.87
CA ARG A 327 -27.84 -23.04 -45.33
C ARG A 327 -29.31 -23.13 -44.92
N PRO A 328 -30.25 -22.87 -45.85
CA PRO A 328 -31.67 -23.05 -45.53
C PRO A 328 -31.93 -24.50 -45.13
N ILE A 329 -32.84 -24.70 -44.17
CA ILE A 329 -33.26 -26.04 -43.76
C ILE A 329 -34.03 -26.64 -44.93
N ARG A 330 -33.50 -27.72 -45.52
CA ARG A 330 -34.16 -28.42 -46.63
C ARG A 330 -35.15 -29.43 -46.10
N VAL A 331 -36.43 -29.24 -46.43
CA VAL A 331 -37.52 -30.11 -45.98
C VAL A 331 -38.21 -30.74 -47.20
N LEU A 332 -38.25 -32.07 -47.24
CA LEU A 332 -39.11 -32.81 -48.17
C LEU A 332 -40.39 -33.21 -47.42
N TYR A 333 -41.53 -32.64 -47.81
CA TYR A 333 -42.83 -32.96 -47.24
C TYR A 333 -43.62 -33.87 -48.20
N LEU A 334 -43.81 -35.13 -47.80
CA LEU A 334 -44.57 -36.14 -48.54
C LEU A 334 -45.88 -36.43 -47.82
N ASP A 335 -47.00 -36.41 -48.54
CA ASP A 335 -48.28 -36.85 -47.99
C ASP A 335 -49.06 -37.72 -48.99
N GLY A 336 -49.92 -38.59 -48.49
CA GLY A 336 -50.67 -39.57 -49.27
C GLY A 336 -51.85 -38.97 -50.02
N TRP A 337 -52.63 -38.10 -49.38
CA TRP A 337 -53.89 -37.57 -49.91
C TRP A 337 -54.18 -36.15 -49.38
N PRO A 338 -54.99 -35.33 -50.09
CA PRO A 338 -55.14 -33.91 -49.78
C PRO A 338 -56.00 -33.69 -48.53
N ARG A 339 -55.32 -33.48 -47.38
CA ARG A 339 -55.94 -33.16 -46.09
C ARG A 339 -55.89 -31.67 -45.77
N TRP A 340 -56.68 -31.24 -44.80
CA TRP A 340 -56.65 -29.86 -44.31
C TRP A 340 -55.28 -29.50 -43.72
N GLU A 341 -54.69 -30.44 -42.98
CA GLU A 341 -53.36 -30.36 -42.37
C GLU A 341 -52.28 -30.22 -43.44
N PHE A 342 -52.39 -30.96 -44.55
CA PHE A 342 -51.46 -30.85 -45.68
C PHE A 342 -51.43 -29.44 -46.24
N ARG A 343 -52.61 -28.84 -46.47
CA ARG A 343 -52.72 -27.46 -46.95
C ARG A 343 -52.12 -26.47 -45.95
N TYR A 344 -52.37 -26.67 -44.66
CA TYR A 344 -51.88 -25.79 -43.60
C TYR A 344 -50.35 -25.81 -43.50
N ILE A 345 -49.75 -27.01 -43.38
CA ILE A 345 -48.30 -27.20 -43.27
C ILE A 345 -47.61 -26.72 -44.56
N LYS A 346 -48.15 -27.05 -45.74
CA LYS A 346 -47.64 -26.54 -47.03
C LYS A 346 -47.56 -25.02 -47.03
N ASN A 347 -48.61 -24.33 -46.60
CA ASN A 347 -48.63 -22.87 -46.63
C ASN A 347 -47.65 -22.24 -45.63
N ILE A 348 -47.44 -22.87 -44.47
CA ILE A 348 -46.43 -22.42 -43.50
C ILE A 348 -45.03 -22.61 -44.07
N LEU A 349 -44.72 -23.81 -44.57
CA LEU A 349 -43.39 -24.13 -45.12
C LEU A 349 -43.02 -23.31 -46.35
N LEU A 350 -44.00 -22.94 -47.18
CA LEU A 350 -43.79 -22.06 -48.33
C LEU A 350 -43.60 -20.58 -47.95
N ARG A 351 -44.08 -20.17 -46.77
CA ARG A 351 -44.01 -18.78 -46.30
C ARG A 351 -42.74 -18.51 -45.48
N GLU A 352 -42.19 -19.54 -44.84
CA GLU A 352 -41.02 -19.43 -43.98
C GLU A 352 -39.74 -19.22 -44.80
N LYS A 353 -39.02 -18.13 -44.56
CA LYS A 353 -37.87 -17.75 -45.39
C LYS A 353 -36.62 -18.60 -45.15
N GLY A 354 -36.49 -19.18 -43.97
CA GLY A 354 -35.35 -20.04 -43.59
C GLY A 354 -35.47 -21.50 -44.06
N ILE A 355 -36.59 -21.88 -44.68
CA ILE A 355 -36.89 -23.26 -45.08
C ILE A 355 -36.99 -23.35 -46.60
N GLU A 356 -36.17 -24.22 -47.20
CA GLU A 356 -36.31 -24.61 -48.60
C GLU A 356 -37.15 -25.90 -48.64
N SER A 357 -38.43 -25.78 -49.00
CA SER A 357 -39.36 -26.91 -48.99
C SER A 357 -39.66 -27.47 -50.38
N SER A 358 -39.58 -28.80 -50.52
CA SER A 358 -40.11 -29.55 -51.65
C SER A 358 -41.31 -30.35 -51.17
N ILE A 359 -42.44 -30.22 -51.86
CA ILE A 359 -43.71 -30.76 -51.38
C ILE A 359 -44.30 -31.65 -52.47
N MET A 360 -44.58 -32.91 -52.12
CA MET A 360 -45.16 -33.89 -53.04
C MET A 360 -46.38 -34.56 -52.40
N LEU A 361 -47.45 -34.60 -53.18
CA LEU A 361 -48.66 -35.33 -52.84
C LEU A 361 -48.69 -36.62 -53.69
N LEU A 362 -48.77 -37.77 -53.04
CA LEU A 362 -48.67 -39.07 -53.72
C LEU A 362 -49.95 -39.43 -54.49
N SER A 363 -51.12 -39.01 -53.99
CA SER A 363 -52.41 -39.16 -54.69
C SER A 363 -53.22 -37.86 -54.62
N ALA A 364 -53.73 -37.42 -55.77
CA ALA A 364 -54.65 -36.29 -55.87
C ALA A 364 -56.12 -36.70 -55.67
N ASP A 365 -56.40 -38.02 -55.67
CA ASP A 365 -57.73 -38.55 -55.51
C ASP A 365 -58.07 -38.78 -54.02
N ARG A 366 -59.28 -38.35 -53.66
CA ARG A 366 -60.01 -38.89 -52.52
C ARG A 366 -60.64 -40.18 -53.05
N ASP A 367 -60.26 -41.33 -52.51
CA ASP A 367 -61.01 -42.57 -52.76
C ASP A 367 -62.53 -42.35 -52.65
#